data_AF-A0A3A5V368-F1
#
_entry.id   AF-A0A3A5V368-F1
#
_cell.length_a   1.000
_cell.length_b   1.000
_cell.length_c   1.000
_cell.angle_alpha   90.00
_cell.angle_beta   90.00
_cell.angle_gamma   90.00
#
_symmetry.space_group_name_H-M   'P 1'
#
loop_
_entity.id
_entity.type
_entity.pdbx_description
1 polymer ?
#
loop_
_entity_poly.entity_id
_entity_poly.type
_entity_poly.pdbx_seq_one_letter_code
_entity_poly.pdbx_strand_id
1 'polypeptide(L)' 'MNLGFSDRIIRVVVGLSMVLFDYAADVNWDVILLFIGCWSVLTSAFGFCPFYKILGHSTCPI' A
#
# COMPACT_ATOMS: atom_id res chain seq x y z
N MET A 1 -7.88 -1.42 13.79
CA MET A 1 -6.85 -1.83 12.82
C MET A 1 -7.33 -3.11 12.16
N ASN A 2 -7.27 -3.18 10.83
CA ASN A 2 -7.74 -4.36 10.09
C ASN A 2 -6.58 -5.13 9.44
N LEU A 3 -5.40 -4.51 9.38
CA LEU A 3 -4.19 -5.09 8.81
C LEU A 3 -3.33 -5.68 9.93
N GLY A 4 -2.93 -6.94 9.76
CA GLY A 4 -1.86 -7.53 10.55
C GLY A 4 -0.49 -6.92 10.23
N PHE A 5 0.49 -7.17 11.10
CA PHE A 5 1.85 -6.67 10.93
C PHE A 5 2.50 -7.15 9.60
N SER A 6 2.20 -8.40 9.21
CA SER A 6 2.69 -8.99 7.95
C SER A 6 2.19 -8.24 6.71
N ASP A 7 0.88 -8.02 6.58
CA ASP A 7 0.31 -7.27 5.44
C ASP A 7 0.81 -5.83 5.38
N ARG A 8 1.03 -5.21 6.56
CA ARG A 8 1.56 -3.85 6.64
C ARG A 8 2.94 -3.76 6.01
N ILE A 9 3.84 -4.70 6.34
CA ILE A 9 5.20 -4.75 5.79
C ILE A 9 5.15 -4.97 4.28
N ILE A 10 4.38 -5.97 3.82
CA ILE A 10 4.29 -6.29 2.39
C ILE A 10 3.84 -5.07 1.59
N ARG A 11 2.84 -4.32 2.08
CA ARG A 11 2.33 -3.13 1.39
C ARG A 11 3.28 -1.94 1.39
N VAL A 12 4.03 -1.73 2.48
CA VAL A 12 5.10 -0.72 2.52
C VAL A 12 6.16 -1.07 1.49
N VAL A 13 6.65 -2.32 1.48
CA VAL A 13 7.71 -2.76 0.59
C VAL A 13 7.28 -2.64 -0.87
N VAL A 14 6.09 -3.15 -1.21
CA VAL A 14 5.54 -3.05 -2.58
C VAL A 14 5.31 -1.59 -2.97
N GLY A 15 4.69 -0.78 -2.10
CA GLY A 15 4.43 0.64 -2.37
C GLY A 15 5.70 1.44 -2.60
N LEU A 16 6.72 1.27 -1.75
CA LEU A 16 8.03 1.92 -1.94
C LEU A 16 8.72 1.44 -3.20
N SER A 17 8.69 0.13 -3.49
CA SER A 17 9.33 -0.41 -4.70
C SER A 17 8.71 0.15 -5.98
N MET A 18 7.38 0.35 -6.00
CA MET A 18 6.70 1.00 -7.13
C MET A 18 7.14 2.45 -7.30
N VAL A 19 7.20 3.24 -6.23
CA VAL A 19 7.62 4.64 -6.29
C VAL A 19 9.09 4.76 -6.72
N LEU A 20 9.98 3.90 -6.21
CA LEU A 20 11.38 3.89 -6.64
C LEU A 20 11.53 3.48 -8.10
N PHE A 21 10.76 2.48 -8.54
CA PHE A 21 10.81 2.01 -9.92
C PHE A 21 10.30 3.07 -10.89
N ASP A 22 9.20 3.73 -10.55
CA ASP A 22 8.64 4.86 -11.31
C ASP A 22 9.67 5.97 -11.51
N TYR A 23 10.29 6.42 -10.40
CA TYR A 23 11.35 7.43 -10.42
C TYR A 23 12.58 7.01 -11.24
N ALA A 24 12.91 5.71 -11.27
CA ALA A 24 14.06 5.20 -12.00
C ALA A 24 13.80 4.95 -13.49
N ALA A 25 12.55 4.68 -13.87
CA ALA A 25 12.18 4.26 -15.22
C ALA A 25 11.56 5.37 -16.08
N ASP A 26 11.34 6.57 -15.52
CA ASP A 26 10.81 7.78 -16.22
C ASP A 26 9.60 7.42 -17.10
N VAL A 27 8.65 6.71 -16.48
CA VAL A 27 7.52 6.11 -17.17
C VAL A 27 6.44 7.17 -17.28
N ASN A 28 5.86 7.36 -18.46
CA ASN A 28 4.75 8.31 -18.70
C ASN A 28 3.50 8.13 -17.79
N TRP A 29 3.48 7.13 -16.90
CA TRP A 29 2.44 6.86 -15.91
C TRP A 29 2.82 7.28 -14.49
N ASP A 30 3.81 8.16 -14.32
CA ASP A 30 4.31 8.65 -13.03
C ASP A 30 3.18 9.00 -12.05
N VAL A 31 2.17 9.74 -12.51
CA VAL A 31 1.06 10.20 -11.65
C VAL A 31 0.25 9.02 -11.09
N ILE A 32 0.02 7.99 -11.90
CA ILE A 32 -0.80 6.83 -11.50
C ILE A 32 0.01 5.93 -10.56
N LEU A 33 1.27 5.65 -10.91
CA LEU A 33 2.14 4.79 -10.11
C LEU A 33 2.46 5.43 -8.76
N LEU A 34 2.76 6.74 -8.75
CA LEU A 34 2.96 7.50 -7.52
C LEU A 34 1.68 7.53 -6.67
N PHE A 35 0.49 7.68 -7.27
CA PHE A 35 -0.77 7.63 -6.53
C PHE A 35 -1.00 6.26 -5.87
N ILE A 36 -0.80 5.16 -6.61
CA ILE A 36 -0.97 3.79 -6.10
C ILE A 36 0.07 3.49 -5.00
N GLY A 37 1.33 3.88 -5.22
CA GLY A 37 2.41 3.74 -4.26
C GLY A 37 2.14 4.50 -2.97
N CYS A 38 1.81 5.79 -3.06
CA CYS A 38 1.43 6.62 -1.92
C CYS A 38 0.22 6.06 -1.19
N TRP A 39 -0.82 5.65 -1.92
CA TRP A 39 -2.01 5.05 -1.32
C TRP A 39 -1.68 3.79 -0.52
N SER A 40 -0.84 2.89 -1.09
CA SER A 40 -0.41 1.67 -0.42
C SER A 40 0.39 1.96 0.85
N VAL A 41 1.33 2.91 0.79
CA VAL A 41 2.13 3.33 1.95
C VAL A 41 1.25 3.98 3.01
N LEU A 42 0.37 4.91 2.63
CA LEU A 42 -0.46 5.67 3.58
C LEU A 42 -1.42 4.76 4.34
N THR A 43 -2.13 3.88 3.63
CA THR A 43 -3.04 2.90 4.25
C THR A 43 -2.30 1.89 5.13
N SER A 44 -1.06 1.52 4.79
CA SER A 44 -0.20 0.72 5.67
C SER A 44 0.22 1.53 6.91
N ALA A 45 0.55 2.82 6.78
CA ALA A 45 0.95 3.66 7.91
C ALA A 45 -0.18 3.81 8.95
N PHE A 46 -1.43 3.96 8.50
CA PHE A 46 -2.59 4.01 9.40
C PHE A 46 -3.05 2.62 9.90
N GLY A 47 -2.50 1.51 9.40
CA GLY A 47 -2.90 0.15 9.78
C GLY A 47 -4.38 -0.15 9.42
N PHE A 48 -4.89 0.56 8.42
CA PHE A 48 -6.29 0.49 8.02
C PHE A 48 -6.41 0.51 6.50
N CYS A 49 -6.92 -0.60 5.95
CA CYS A 49 -7.23 -0.70 4.53
C CYS A 49 -8.75 -0.56 4.32
N PRO A 50 -9.24 0.50 3.64
CA PRO A 50 -10.68 0.68 3.42
C PRO A 50 -11.29 -0.45 2.59
N PHE A 51 -10.54 -1.03 1.63
CA PHE A 51 -10.97 -2.19 0.86
C PHE A 51 -11.27 -3.40 1.74
N TYR A 52 -10.41 -3.69 2.71
CA TYR A 52 -10.63 -4.80 3.64
C TYR A 52 -11.85 -4.55 4.53
N LYS A 53 -12.09 -3.28 4.93
CA LYS A 53 -13.30 -2.92 5.66
C LYS A 53 -14.58 -3.11 4.82
N ILE A 54 -14.56 -2.71 3.55
CA ILE A 54 -15.70 -2.90 2.63
C ILE A 54 -15.99 -4.38 2.41
N LEU A 55 -14.93 -5.20 2.29
CA LEU A 55 -15.03 -6.64 2.13
C LEU A 55 -15.29 -7.40 3.44
N GLY A 56 -15.37 -6.71 4.60
CA GLY A 56 -15.56 -7.34 5.90
C GLY A 56 -14.39 -8.22 6.38
N HIS A 57 -13.21 -8.10 5.76
CA HIS A 57 -12.03 -8.90 6.10
C HIS A 57 -11.08 -8.14 7.05
N SER A 58 -10.41 -8.91 7.92
CA SER A 58 -9.29 -8.45 8.73
C SER A 58 -8.18 -9.49 8.73
N THR A 59 -6.95 -9.07 8.48
CA THR A 59 -5.75 -9.93 8.60
C THR A 59 -5.01 -9.71 9.93
N CYS A 60 -5.57 -8.88 10.81
CA CYS A 60 -5.06 -8.73 12.16
C CYS A 60 -5.41 -9.99 12.96
N PRO A 61 -4.43 -10.73 13.51
CA PRO A 61 -4.73 -11.72 14.52
C PRO A 61 -5.27 -11.00 15.75
N ILE A 62 -6.42 -11.46 16.24
CA ILE A 62 -6.98 -11.07 17.54
C ILE A 62 -6.04 -11.46 18.68
#